data_AF-A0A8S3UF74-F1
#
_entry.id   AF-A0A8S3UF74-F1
#
_cell.length_a   1.000
_cell.length_b   1.000
_cell.length_c   1.000
_cell.angle_alpha   90.00
_cell.angle_beta   90.00
_cell.angle_gamma   90.00
#
_symmetry.space_group_name_H-M   'P 1'
#
loop_
_entity.id
_entity.type
_entity.pdbx_description
1 polymer ?
#
loop_
_entity_poly.entity_id
_entity_poly.type
_entity_poly.pdbx_seq_one_letter_code
_entity_poly.pdbx_strand_id
1 'polypeptide(L)'
;MEQPKETSTGAAKKRKSKACLWLNRPKKKSKIENAIVTPLQSKDANERPKSIELRKAPLKTRGNRRKIRRKLYNAHADDKINKEITEILPTVISKLRAANVLGDFCNFLKVIHNGKFPLTNIAFLLFLDVVRWYSLDNTSSMEYSEDCLKFWKVMYRLFHGKALRFMTGMKSEYGGNNRRGEYSPENSSINFAVPSHKRVATYESVGVSLPSEMKPGIINEAL
;
A
#
# COMPACT_ATOMS: atom_id res chain seq x y z
N MET A 1 -58.90 -45.48 9.82
CA MET A 1 -57.69 -45.21 10.62
C MET A 1 -57.05 -43.94 10.04
N GLU A 2 -57.58 -42.73 10.27
CA GLU A 2 -57.61 -41.96 11.55
C GLU A 2 -56.22 -41.91 12.19
N GLN A 3 -55.40 -40.89 11.84
CA GLN A 3 -55.14 -39.60 12.55
C GLN A 3 -53.86 -39.69 13.41
N PRO A 4 -53.14 -38.59 13.78
CA PRO A 4 -53.29 -37.17 13.43
C PRO A 4 -51.96 -36.43 13.04
N LYS A 5 -52.16 -35.16 12.67
CA LYS A 5 -51.19 -34.10 12.41
C LYS A 5 -50.51 -33.61 13.70
N GLU A 6 -49.21 -33.35 13.66
CA GLU A 6 -48.53 -32.50 14.65
C GLU A 6 -48.15 -31.14 14.04
N THR A 7 -48.83 -30.11 14.55
CA THR A 7 -48.54 -28.69 14.31
C THR A 7 -47.51 -28.22 15.33
N SER A 8 -46.26 -27.98 14.91
CA SER A 8 -45.27 -27.30 15.74
C SER A 8 -45.33 -25.78 15.54
N THR A 9 -46.05 -25.09 16.42
CA THR A 9 -46.00 -23.63 16.58
C THR A 9 -44.69 -23.23 17.24
N GLY A 10 -43.70 -22.84 16.43
CA GLY A 10 -42.43 -22.27 16.89
C GLY A 10 -42.58 -20.80 17.30
N ALA A 11 -42.49 -20.52 18.59
CA ALA A 11 -42.57 -19.20 19.19
C ALA A 11 -41.49 -18.24 18.64
N ALA A 12 -41.91 -17.15 18.00
CA ALA A 12 -41.06 -16.07 17.54
C ALA A 12 -40.46 -15.27 18.73
N LYS A 13 -39.23 -15.62 19.11
CA LYS A 13 -38.46 -14.93 20.17
C LYS A 13 -37.98 -13.57 19.64
N LYS A 14 -38.71 -12.49 19.96
CA LYS A 14 -38.30 -11.09 19.74
C LYS A 14 -36.92 -10.83 20.35
N ARG A 15 -35.86 -10.87 19.53
CA ARG A 15 -34.53 -10.38 19.89
C ARG A 15 -34.57 -8.86 19.96
N LYS A 16 -34.59 -8.32 21.18
CA LYS A 16 -34.38 -6.89 21.44
C LYS A 16 -32.99 -6.50 20.92
N SER A 17 -32.97 -5.77 19.81
CA SER A 17 -31.82 -5.03 19.31
C SER A 17 -31.32 -4.09 20.41
N LYS A 18 -30.21 -4.44 21.05
CA LYS A 18 -29.46 -3.50 21.90
C LYS A 18 -28.64 -2.61 20.96
N ALA A 19 -29.17 -1.42 20.70
CA ALA A 19 -28.44 -0.34 20.06
C ALA A 19 -27.19 -0.03 20.90
N CYS A 20 -26.04 -0.46 20.40
CA CYS A 20 -24.73 -0.13 20.95
C CYS A 20 -24.41 1.34 20.63
N LEU A 21 -24.96 2.25 21.44
CA LEU A 21 -24.55 3.66 21.54
C LEU A 21 -23.13 3.73 22.13
N TRP A 22 -22.12 3.55 21.28
CA TRP A 22 -20.72 3.89 21.60
C TRP A 22 -20.34 5.19 20.90
N LEU A 23 -20.90 6.29 21.37
CA LEU A 23 -20.42 7.64 21.08
C LEU A 23 -20.32 8.38 22.40
N ASN A 24 -19.09 8.46 22.92
CA ASN A 24 -18.50 9.61 23.63
C ASN A 24 -17.32 9.13 24.47
N ARG A 25 -16.14 9.08 23.84
CA ARG A 25 -14.89 9.15 24.61
C ARG A 25 -14.51 10.63 24.75
N PRO A 26 -14.29 11.14 25.98
CA PRO A 26 -13.86 12.52 26.18
C PRO A 26 -12.46 12.74 25.59
N LYS A 27 -12.29 13.84 24.86
CA LYS A 27 -11.01 14.29 24.31
C LYS A 27 -10.09 14.69 25.47
N LYS A 28 -9.00 13.94 25.71
CA LYS A 28 -7.90 14.39 26.56
C LYS A 28 -7.22 15.58 25.87
N LYS A 29 -7.29 16.76 26.49
CA LYS A 29 -6.48 17.93 26.13
C LYS A 29 -5.05 17.69 26.64
N SER A 30 -4.10 17.42 25.75
CA SER A 30 -2.68 17.45 26.09
C SER A 30 -2.20 18.91 26.04
N LYS A 31 -1.74 19.41 27.19
CA LYS A 31 -0.98 20.67 27.32
C LYS A 31 0.25 20.58 26.43
N ILE A 32 0.40 21.56 25.54
CA ILE A 32 1.64 21.85 24.82
C ILE A 32 2.41 22.79 25.74
N GLU A 33 3.52 22.32 26.29
CA GLU A 33 4.50 23.17 26.97
C GLU A 33 5.51 23.68 25.93
N ASN A 34 5.71 24.99 25.95
CA ASN A 34 6.56 25.75 25.05
C ASN A 34 8.04 25.42 25.29
N ALA A 35 8.72 24.86 24.30
CA ALA A 35 10.17 24.80 24.28
C ALA A 35 10.72 26.13 23.77
N ILE A 36 11.50 26.78 24.65
CA ILE A 36 12.17 28.06 24.46
C ILE A 36 13.24 27.92 23.37
N VAL A 37 13.18 28.80 22.38
CA VAL A 37 14.17 28.97 21.32
C VAL A 37 15.36 29.75 21.89
N THR A 38 16.54 29.14 21.91
CA THR A 38 17.81 29.82 22.20
C THR A 38 18.47 30.21 20.86
N PRO A 39 18.78 31.50 20.62
CA PRO A 39 19.57 31.90 19.46
C PRO A 39 21.07 31.86 19.80
N LEU A 40 21.83 31.02 19.09
CA LEU A 40 23.30 31.16 19.06
C LEU A 40 23.71 32.06 17.88
N GLN A 41 24.01 33.31 18.21
CA GLN A 41 25.06 34.11 17.57
C GLN A 41 26.42 33.51 18.00
N SER A 42 27.57 33.60 17.32
CA SER A 42 28.09 34.50 16.29
C SER A 42 29.44 33.94 15.78
N LYS A 43 29.81 34.36 14.55
CA LYS A 43 31.15 34.80 14.07
C LYS A 43 32.38 33.93 14.35
N ASP A 44 33.06 33.56 13.26
CA ASP A 44 34.49 33.87 12.99
C ASP A 44 34.82 33.46 11.53
N ALA A 45 35.22 34.42 10.68
CA ALA A 45 36.61 34.72 10.32
C ALA A 45 37.31 33.53 9.62
N ASN A 46 37.42 33.58 8.29
CA ASN A 46 38.58 34.13 7.58
C ASN A 46 39.65 33.07 7.34
N GLU A 47 39.68 32.50 6.13
CA GLU A 47 40.90 32.31 5.33
C GLU A 47 40.54 31.63 4.01
N ARG A 48 40.79 32.34 2.89
CA ARG A 48 40.71 31.77 1.54
C ARG A 48 42.02 31.04 1.23
N PRO A 49 42.03 29.71 1.06
CA PRO A 49 43.19 29.03 0.50
C PRO A 49 43.31 29.31 -1.01
N LYS A 50 44.55 29.58 -1.40
CA LYS A 50 45.02 29.90 -2.74
C LYS A 50 44.56 28.89 -3.78
N SER A 51 44.20 29.40 -4.95
CA SER A 51 43.86 28.65 -6.16
C SER A 51 44.98 27.71 -6.57
N ILE A 52 44.84 26.43 -6.24
CA ILE A 52 45.62 25.35 -6.85
C ILE A 52 45.02 25.11 -8.23
N GLU A 53 45.77 25.46 -9.29
CA GLU A 53 45.48 25.02 -10.65
C GLU A 53 45.59 23.50 -10.74
N LEU A 54 44.47 22.83 -10.49
CA LEU A 54 44.26 21.44 -10.87
C LEU A 54 44.32 21.34 -12.39
N ARG A 55 45.47 20.87 -12.89
CA ARG A 55 45.60 20.35 -14.26
C ARG A 55 44.44 19.38 -14.53
N LYS A 56 43.48 19.83 -15.34
CA LYS A 56 42.35 19.01 -15.81
C LYS A 56 42.90 17.96 -16.77
N ALA A 57 43.24 16.78 -16.24
CA ALA A 57 43.42 15.60 -17.08
C ALA A 57 42.11 15.35 -17.86
N PRO A 58 42.18 15.05 -19.17
CA PRO A 58 40.99 14.80 -19.97
C PRO A 58 40.28 13.54 -19.46
N LEU A 59 39.20 13.74 -18.70
CA LEU A 59 38.23 12.72 -18.28
C LEU A 59 37.39 12.26 -19.49
N LYS A 60 38.02 11.78 -20.56
CA LYS A 60 37.34 11.15 -21.70
C LYS A 60 37.62 9.66 -21.63
N THR A 61 36.68 8.89 -21.07
CA THR A 61 36.33 7.47 -21.38
C THR A 61 35.65 6.70 -20.22
N ARG A 62 35.71 7.17 -18.97
CA ARG A 62 35.18 6.40 -17.81
C ARG A 62 33.64 6.28 -17.77
N GLY A 63 32.91 7.22 -18.37
CA GLY A 63 31.43 7.21 -18.40
C GLY A 63 30.82 6.14 -19.31
N ASN A 64 31.50 5.76 -20.40
CA ASN A 64 30.94 4.80 -21.38
C ASN A 64 30.97 3.35 -20.88
N ARG A 65 32.03 2.94 -20.17
CA ARG A 65 32.12 1.57 -19.62
C ARG A 65 31.05 1.29 -18.55
N ARG A 66 30.68 2.30 -17.73
CA ARG A 66 29.59 2.16 -16.73
C ARG A 66 28.21 2.04 -17.39
N LYS A 67 27.94 2.81 -18.46
CA LYS A 67 26.68 2.72 -19.22
C LYS A 67 26.53 1.36 -19.90
N ILE A 68 27.59 0.84 -20.51
CA ILE A 68 27.58 -0.48 -21.18
C ILE A 68 27.34 -1.61 -20.17
N ARG A 69 28.02 -1.60 -19.01
CA ARG A 69 27.80 -2.61 -17.96
C ARG A 69 26.37 -2.61 -17.40
N ARG A 70 25.76 -1.44 -17.21
CA ARG A 70 24.35 -1.35 -16.78
C ARG A 70 23.38 -1.92 -17.83
N LYS A 71 23.60 -1.63 -19.11
CA LYS A 71 22.78 -2.20 -20.19
C LYS A 71 22.86 -3.73 -20.26
N LEU A 72 24.07 -4.31 -20.15
CA LEU A 72 24.27 -5.76 -20.15
C LEU A 72 23.63 -6.45 -18.95
N TYR A 73 23.74 -5.86 -17.76
CA TYR A 73 23.12 -6.40 -16.55
C TYR A 73 21.58 -6.40 -16.64
N ASN A 74 21.01 -5.32 -17.18
CA ASN A 74 19.56 -5.23 -17.36
C ASN A 74 19.05 -6.27 -18.37
N ALA A 75 19.74 -6.45 -19.51
CA ALA A 75 19.36 -7.46 -20.50
C ALA A 75 19.33 -8.88 -19.92
N HIS A 76 20.35 -9.26 -19.14
CA HIS A 76 20.37 -10.57 -18.49
C HIS A 76 19.28 -10.73 -17.42
N ALA A 77 18.92 -9.65 -16.71
CA ALA A 77 17.83 -9.67 -15.76
C ALA A 77 16.48 -9.88 -16.47
N ASP A 78 16.27 -9.20 -17.60
CA ASP A 78 15.06 -9.31 -18.41
C ASP A 78 14.89 -10.72 -18.99
N ASP A 79 15.97 -11.34 -19.50
CA ASP A 79 15.95 -12.71 -20.02
C ASP A 79 15.58 -13.73 -18.94
N LYS A 80 16.10 -13.56 -17.72
CA LYS A 80 15.76 -14.43 -16.58
C LYS A 80 14.27 -14.32 -16.24
N ILE A 81 13.74 -13.10 -16.15
CA ILE A 81 12.33 -12.85 -15.85
C ILE A 81 11.43 -13.43 -16.95
N ASN A 82 11.78 -13.21 -18.22
CA ASN A 82 11.03 -13.74 -19.37
C ASN A 82 10.96 -15.28 -19.35
N LYS A 83 12.07 -15.92 -19.00
CA LYS A 83 12.11 -17.38 -18.84
C LYS A 83 11.19 -17.85 -17.71
N GLU A 84 11.29 -17.24 -16.53
CA GLU A 84 10.41 -17.57 -15.39
C GLU A 84 8.93 -17.40 -15.73
N ILE A 85 8.57 -16.29 -16.39
CA ILE A 85 7.19 -16.04 -16.85
C ILE A 85 6.74 -17.16 -17.79
N THR A 86 7.57 -17.54 -18.76
CA THR A 86 7.22 -18.56 -19.76
C THR A 86 7.01 -19.93 -19.10
N GLU A 87 7.82 -20.26 -18.09
CA GLU A 87 7.71 -21.52 -17.34
C GLU A 87 6.43 -21.61 -16.51
N ILE A 88 6.00 -20.52 -15.85
CA ILE A 88 4.80 -20.54 -15.00
C ILE A 88 3.48 -20.35 -15.77
N LEU A 89 3.55 -19.78 -16.98
CA LEU A 89 2.37 -19.34 -17.73
C LEU A 89 1.34 -20.46 -17.99
N PRO A 90 1.72 -21.70 -18.36
CA PRO A 90 0.74 -22.77 -18.58
C PRO A 90 -0.10 -23.07 -17.32
N THR A 91 0.55 -23.10 -16.16
CA THR A 91 -0.11 -23.32 -14.87
C THR A 91 -1.04 -22.17 -14.52
N VAL A 92 -0.62 -20.93 -14.76
CA VAL A 92 -1.45 -19.73 -14.56
C VAL A 92 -2.69 -19.77 -15.45
N ILE A 93 -2.54 -20.10 -16.74
CA ILE A 93 -3.66 -20.23 -17.68
C ILE A 93 -4.65 -21.29 -17.21
N SER A 94 -4.17 -22.44 -16.74
CA SER A 94 -5.02 -23.51 -16.21
C SER A 94 -5.84 -23.03 -15.00
N LYS A 95 -5.20 -22.35 -14.03
CA LYS A 95 -5.89 -21.80 -12.85
C LYS A 95 -6.92 -20.72 -13.22
N LEU A 96 -6.57 -19.80 -14.11
CA LEU A 96 -7.48 -18.75 -14.59
C LEU A 96 -8.68 -19.32 -15.34
N ARG A 97 -8.48 -20.40 -16.11
CA ARG A 97 -9.56 -21.11 -16.80
C ARG A 97 -10.50 -21.78 -15.80
N ALA A 98 -9.94 -22.47 -14.80
CA ALA A 98 -10.73 -23.11 -13.74
C ALA A 98 -11.57 -22.11 -12.93
N ALA A 99 -11.04 -20.90 -12.71
CA ALA A 99 -11.76 -19.81 -12.05
C ALA A 99 -12.71 -19.02 -12.98
N ASN A 100 -12.83 -19.40 -14.26
CA ASN A 100 -13.65 -18.72 -15.28
C ASN A 100 -13.35 -17.23 -15.48
N VAL A 101 -12.08 -16.82 -15.34
CA VAL A 101 -11.61 -15.42 -15.48
C VAL A 101 -10.55 -15.24 -16.58
N LEU A 102 -10.22 -16.31 -17.32
CA LEU A 102 -9.19 -16.28 -18.37
C LEU A 102 -9.49 -15.24 -19.46
N GLY A 103 -10.75 -15.09 -19.86
CA GLY A 103 -11.16 -14.12 -20.89
C GLY A 103 -10.86 -12.68 -20.48
N ASP A 104 -11.24 -12.30 -19.27
CA ASP A 104 -10.99 -10.96 -18.72
C ASP A 104 -9.50 -10.70 -18.54
N PHE A 105 -8.74 -11.70 -18.09
CA PHE A 105 -7.29 -11.59 -17.99
C PHE A 105 -6.62 -11.38 -19.37
N CYS A 106 -7.05 -12.13 -20.40
CA CYS A 106 -6.56 -11.92 -21.77
C CYS A 106 -6.91 -10.52 -22.29
N ASN A 107 -8.10 -10.01 -22.01
CA ASN A 107 -8.49 -8.66 -22.37
C ASN A 107 -7.62 -7.62 -21.67
N PHE A 108 -7.38 -7.79 -20.36
CA PHE A 108 -6.47 -6.94 -19.59
C PHE A 108 -5.07 -6.86 -20.22
N LEU A 109 -4.46 -8.01 -20.56
CA LEU A 109 -3.16 -8.05 -21.22
C LEU A 109 -3.16 -7.33 -22.57
N LYS A 110 -4.22 -7.47 -23.38
CA LYS A 110 -4.36 -6.74 -24.65
C LYS A 110 -4.45 -5.24 -24.46
N VAL A 111 -5.19 -4.77 -23.45
CA VAL A 111 -5.33 -3.33 -23.16
C VAL A 111 -3.98 -2.74 -22.69
N ILE A 112 -3.21 -3.47 -21.88
CA ILE A 112 -1.84 -3.09 -21.51
C ILE A 112 -0.92 -3.05 -22.73
N HIS A 113 -0.89 -4.12 -23.54
CA HIS A 113 -0.07 -4.21 -24.74
C HIS A 113 -0.32 -3.03 -25.69
N ASN A 114 -1.59 -2.63 -25.83
CA ASN A 114 -1.99 -1.51 -26.67
C ASN A 114 -1.78 -0.13 -26.04
N GLY A 115 -1.19 -0.04 -24.84
CA GLY A 115 -0.92 1.21 -24.13
C GLY A 115 -2.18 1.95 -23.65
N LYS A 116 -3.33 1.28 -23.63
CA LYS A 116 -4.62 1.90 -23.27
C LYS A 116 -4.85 1.93 -21.75
N PHE A 117 -4.20 1.03 -21.01
CA PHE A 117 -4.33 0.95 -19.57
C PHE A 117 -3.16 1.69 -18.88
N PRO A 118 -3.41 2.72 -18.06
CA PRO A 118 -2.35 3.42 -17.35
C PRO A 118 -1.79 2.57 -16.21
N LEU A 119 -0.53 2.14 -16.32
CA LEU A 119 0.16 1.36 -15.28
C LEU A 119 0.47 2.17 -14.01
N THR A 120 0.24 3.48 -14.03
CA THR A 120 0.28 4.37 -12.86
C THR A 120 -1.09 4.50 -12.17
N ASN A 121 -2.12 3.81 -12.68
CA ASN A 121 -3.44 3.85 -12.06
C ASN A 121 -3.41 3.26 -10.65
N ILE A 122 -4.00 3.98 -9.69
CA ILE A 122 -3.97 3.57 -8.29
C ILE A 122 -4.59 2.19 -8.05
N ALA A 123 -5.66 1.82 -8.77
CA ALA A 123 -6.27 0.50 -8.60
C ALA A 123 -5.31 -0.63 -9.01
N PHE A 124 -4.53 -0.42 -10.07
CA PHE A 124 -3.52 -1.37 -10.51
C PHE A 124 -2.34 -1.44 -9.52
N LEU A 125 -1.87 -0.29 -9.03
CA LEU A 125 -0.81 -0.27 -8.02
C LEU A 125 -1.25 -0.98 -6.72
N LEU A 126 -2.51 -0.79 -6.30
CA LEU A 126 -3.10 -1.50 -5.15
C LEU A 126 -3.23 -3.01 -5.41
N PHE A 127 -3.58 -3.42 -6.63
CA PHE A 127 -3.56 -4.83 -7.01
C PHE A 127 -2.15 -5.42 -6.92
N LEU A 128 -1.12 -4.72 -7.41
CA LEU A 128 0.27 -5.17 -7.27
C LEU A 128 0.72 -5.27 -5.81
N ASP A 129 0.25 -4.37 -4.94
CA ASP A 129 0.49 -4.47 -3.49
C ASP A 129 -0.14 -5.74 -2.90
N VAL A 130 -1.33 -6.16 -3.37
CA VAL A 130 -1.94 -7.44 -2.97
C VAL A 130 -1.11 -8.63 -3.46
N VAL A 131 -0.63 -8.60 -4.70
CA VAL A 131 0.27 -9.64 -5.22
C VAL A 131 1.53 -9.74 -4.36
N ARG A 132 2.15 -8.60 -4.02
CA ARG A 132 3.31 -8.56 -3.11
C ARG A 132 2.98 -9.09 -1.72
N TRP A 133 1.79 -8.81 -1.19
CA TRP A 133 1.37 -9.34 0.11
C TRP A 133 1.40 -10.87 0.11
N TYR A 134 0.82 -11.52 -0.90
CA TYR A 134 0.78 -12.98 -0.99
C TYR A 134 2.10 -13.64 -1.39
N SER A 135 3.10 -12.86 -1.85
CA SER A 135 4.42 -13.38 -2.19
C SER A 135 5.41 -13.34 -1.01
N LEU A 136 5.03 -12.81 0.15
CA LEU A 136 5.91 -12.69 1.31
C LEU A 136 5.76 -13.90 2.24
N ASP A 137 6.81 -14.25 2.98
CA ASP A 137 6.68 -15.19 4.09
C ASP A 137 6.04 -14.51 5.32
N ASN A 138 6.31 -13.21 5.48
CA ASN A 138 5.81 -12.41 6.59
C ASN A 138 5.36 -11.02 6.11
N THR A 139 4.08 -10.72 6.31
CA THR A 139 3.49 -9.44 5.87
C THR A 139 4.06 -8.19 6.56
N SER A 140 4.74 -8.35 7.71
CA SER A 140 5.32 -7.23 8.44
C SER A 140 6.46 -6.53 7.69
N SER A 141 7.15 -7.25 6.79
CA SER A 141 8.22 -6.70 5.94
C SER A 141 7.70 -6.05 4.66
N MET A 142 6.39 -5.95 4.47
CA MET A 142 5.83 -5.43 3.25
C MET A 142 6.23 -3.96 2.99
N GLU A 143 6.73 -3.71 1.79
CA GLU A 143 6.99 -2.37 1.27
C GLU A 143 5.86 -1.92 0.34
N TYR A 144 5.38 -0.70 0.59
CA TYR A 144 4.32 -0.06 -0.18
C TYR A 144 4.96 0.97 -1.12
N SER A 145 4.42 1.08 -2.33
CA SER A 145 4.81 2.16 -3.23
C SER A 145 4.41 3.52 -2.65
N GLU A 146 5.11 4.56 -3.06
CA GLU A 146 4.82 5.92 -2.58
C GLU A 146 3.39 6.36 -2.95
N ASP A 147 2.93 6.05 -4.15
CA ASP A 147 1.58 6.40 -4.62
C ASP A 147 0.48 5.67 -3.83
N CYS A 148 0.69 4.40 -3.50
CA CYS A 148 -0.21 3.67 -2.62
C CYS A 148 -0.23 4.28 -1.21
N LEU A 149 0.91 4.70 -0.66
CA LEU A 149 0.97 5.38 0.64
C LEU A 149 0.23 6.73 0.61
N LYS A 150 0.39 7.52 -0.46
CA LYS A 150 -0.37 8.77 -0.66
C LYS A 150 -1.87 8.50 -0.69
N PHE A 151 -2.32 7.50 -1.44
CA PHE A 151 -3.73 7.09 -1.48
C PHE A 151 -4.25 6.71 -0.09
N TRP A 152 -3.54 5.83 0.63
CA TRP A 152 -3.94 5.42 1.97
C TRP A 152 -3.90 6.56 2.98
N LYS A 153 -2.99 7.53 2.80
CA LYS A 153 -2.96 8.77 3.61
C LYS A 153 -4.25 9.56 3.41
N VAL A 154 -4.66 9.81 2.17
CA VAL A 154 -5.91 10.52 1.87
C VAL A 154 -7.11 9.77 2.47
N MET A 155 -7.19 8.45 2.26
CA MET A 155 -8.25 7.60 2.84
C MET A 155 -8.28 7.68 4.37
N TYR A 156 -7.12 7.63 5.02
CA TYR A 156 -7.01 7.78 6.47
C TYR A 156 -7.40 9.18 6.95
N ARG A 157 -7.19 10.23 6.16
CA ARG A 157 -7.62 11.58 6.55
C ARG A 157 -9.12 11.77 6.46
N LEU A 158 -9.74 11.23 5.41
CA LEU A 158 -11.18 11.35 5.18
C LEU A 158 -12.00 10.47 6.13
N PHE A 159 -11.53 9.25 6.38
CA PHE A 159 -12.33 8.23 7.08
C PHE A 159 -11.65 7.65 8.33
N HIS A 160 -10.47 8.16 8.69
CA HIS A 160 -9.68 7.70 9.82
C HIS A 160 -9.37 6.19 9.75
N GLY A 161 -9.05 5.59 10.90
CA GLY A 161 -8.72 4.17 10.98
C GLY A 161 -9.89 3.23 10.66
N LYS A 162 -11.13 3.73 10.59
CA LYS A 162 -12.31 2.89 10.30
C LYS A 162 -12.27 2.37 8.86
N ALA A 163 -11.99 3.24 7.89
CA ALA A 163 -11.85 2.81 6.50
C ALA A 163 -10.66 1.84 6.32
N LEU A 164 -9.52 2.11 6.96
CA LEU A 164 -8.37 1.20 6.84
C LEU A 164 -8.72 -0.22 7.32
N ARG A 165 -9.41 -0.34 8.45
CA ARG A 165 -9.87 -1.65 8.96
C ARG A 165 -10.87 -2.32 8.02
N PHE A 166 -11.83 -1.57 7.51
CA PHE A 166 -12.84 -2.08 6.58
C PHE A 166 -12.21 -2.57 5.27
N MET A 167 -11.33 -1.77 4.67
CA MET A 167 -10.68 -2.08 3.40
C MET A 167 -9.66 -3.22 3.51
N THR A 168 -9.06 -3.41 4.69
CA THR A 168 -8.10 -4.50 4.88
C THR A 168 -8.77 -5.86 4.70
N GLY A 169 -9.93 -6.08 5.32
CA GLY A 169 -10.44 -7.44 5.55
C GLY A 169 -9.73 -8.13 6.73
N MET A 170 -9.86 -9.46 6.83
CA MET A 170 -9.27 -10.23 7.92
C MET A 170 -7.82 -10.61 7.57
N LYS A 171 -6.85 -10.09 8.34
CA LYS A 171 -5.42 -10.42 8.17
C LYS A 171 -5.04 -11.80 8.71
N SER A 172 -5.84 -12.35 9.63
CA SER A 172 -5.64 -13.66 10.21
C SER A 172 -6.96 -14.19 10.75
N GLU A 173 -7.19 -15.50 10.64
CA GLU A 173 -8.21 -16.16 11.43
C GLU A 173 -7.88 -16.02 12.92
N TYR A 174 -8.85 -15.56 13.70
CA TYR A 174 -8.73 -15.48 15.15
C TYR A 174 -8.70 -16.90 15.73
N GLY A 175 -7.51 -17.47 15.93
CA GLY A 175 -7.37 -18.82 16.50
C GLY A 175 -6.00 -19.49 16.39
N GLY A 176 -5.11 -19.01 15.52
CA GLY A 176 -3.76 -19.58 15.39
C GLY A 176 -2.78 -19.09 16.46
N ASN A 177 -1.84 -19.94 16.88
CA ASN A 177 -0.68 -19.66 17.75
C ASN A 177 0.32 -18.63 17.15
N ASN A 178 -0.12 -17.74 16.28
CA ASN A 178 0.74 -16.79 15.60
C ASN A 178 1.29 -15.78 16.61
N ARG A 179 2.62 -15.61 16.59
CA ARG A 179 3.28 -14.59 17.40
C ARG A 179 2.75 -13.22 17.00
N ARG A 180 2.57 -12.36 18.00
CA ARG A 180 2.05 -11.00 17.80
C ARG A 180 2.92 -10.24 16.80
N GLY A 181 2.40 -10.03 15.59
CA GLY A 181 3.10 -9.31 14.52
C GLY A 181 3.59 -10.18 13.36
N GLU A 182 3.49 -11.50 13.47
CA GLU A 182 3.73 -12.43 12.36
C GLU A 182 2.36 -12.82 11.76
N TYR A 183 2.14 -12.46 10.51
CA TYR A 183 0.95 -12.89 9.77
C TYR A 183 1.41 -13.61 8.51
N SER A 184 0.94 -14.85 8.36
CA SER A 184 1.09 -15.63 7.13
C SER A 184 0.09 -15.12 6.09
N PRO A 185 0.55 -14.70 4.89
CA PRO A 185 -0.37 -14.25 3.84
C PRO A 185 -1.34 -15.33 3.35
N GLU A 186 -0.91 -16.59 3.34
CA GLU A 186 -1.71 -17.72 2.84
C GLU A 186 -3.03 -17.89 3.60
N ASN A 187 -3.02 -17.57 4.90
CA ASN A 187 -4.20 -17.66 5.78
C ASN A 187 -4.94 -16.33 5.93
N SER A 188 -4.63 -15.35 5.08
CA SER A 188 -5.27 -14.04 5.10
C SER A 188 -6.40 -13.96 4.07
N SER A 189 -7.50 -13.29 4.44
CA SER A 189 -8.62 -13.00 3.54
C SER A 189 -8.74 -11.49 3.36
N ILE A 190 -7.61 -10.88 3.00
CA ILE A 190 -7.54 -9.44 2.78
C ILE A 190 -8.16 -9.05 1.43
N ASN A 191 -8.83 -7.90 1.38
CA ASN A 191 -9.27 -7.30 0.11
C ASN A 191 -8.17 -6.43 -0.49
N PHE A 192 -7.50 -5.65 0.36
CA PHE A 192 -6.39 -4.79 0.01
C PHE A 192 -5.25 -4.95 1.01
N ALA A 193 -4.02 -4.87 0.52
CA ALA A 193 -2.86 -4.76 1.38
C ALA A 193 -2.80 -3.34 1.96
N VAL A 194 -3.36 -3.15 3.15
CA VAL A 194 -3.43 -1.85 3.80
C VAL A 194 -2.26 -1.65 4.78
N PRO A 195 -1.51 -0.54 4.68
CA PRO A 195 -0.44 -0.22 5.62
C PRO A 195 -0.96 -0.03 7.05
N SER A 196 -0.08 -0.23 8.03
CA SER A 196 -0.45 -0.03 9.43
C SER A 196 -0.83 1.43 9.70
N HIS A 197 -1.76 1.63 10.65
CA HIS A 197 -2.20 2.97 11.07
C HIS A 197 -1.02 3.88 11.43
N LYS A 198 -0.01 3.35 12.13
CA LYS A 198 1.19 4.10 12.49
C LYS A 198 1.94 4.57 11.24
N ARG A 199 2.17 3.67 10.27
CA ARG A 199 2.89 3.98 9.04
C ARG A 199 2.17 5.06 8.21
N VAL A 200 0.84 4.97 8.07
CA VAL A 200 0.05 5.98 7.37
C VAL A 200 0.02 7.32 8.13
N ALA A 201 -0.08 7.28 9.46
CA ALA A 201 -0.10 8.48 10.28
C ALA A 201 1.22 9.27 10.20
N THR A 202 2.37 8.59 10.23
CA THR A 202 3.70 9.20 10.17
C THR A 202 4.20 9.51 8.76
N TYR A 203 3.53 8.99 7.73
CA TYR A 203 3.92 9.26 6.34
C TYR A 203 3.67 10.74 5.99
N GLU A 204 4.73 11.42 5.55
CA GLU A 204 4.72 12.77 5.02
C GLU A 204 5.00 12.71 3.51
N SER A 205 4.05 13.17 2.69
CA SER A 205 4.23 13.23 1.25
C SER A 205 5.12 14.42 0.89
N VAL A 206 6.25 14.16 0.25
CA VAL A 206 7.09 15.21 -0.32
C VAL A 206 6.30 15.91 -1.45
N GLY A 207 6.10 17.22 -1.33
CA GLY A 207 5.54 18.04 -2.41
C GLY A 207 4.01 18.16 -2.48
N VAL A 208 3.26 17.56 -1.56
CA VAL A 208 1.79 17.75 -1.49
C VAL A 208 1.38 18.11 -0.06
N SER A 209 1.08 19.39 0.19
CA SER A 209 0.53 19.87 1.46
C SER A 209 -0.98 19.66 1.48
N LEU A 210 -1.42 18.51 1.98
CA LEU A 210 -2.85 18.27 2.18
C LEU A 210 -3.35 19.14 3.37
N PRO A 211 -4.43 19.93 3.23
CA PRO A 211 -4.93 20.84 4.27
C PRO A 211 -5.38 20.08 5.51
N SER A 212 -5.12 20.58 6.74
CA SER A 212 -5.37 19.90 8.04
C SER A 212 -6.81 19.38 8.20
N GLU A 213 -7.79 20.13 7.71
CA GLU A 213 -9.20 19.76 7.67
C GLU A 213 -9.67 19.70 6.21
N MET A 214 -10.22 18.57 5.78
CA MET A 214 -10.93 18.45 4.50
C MET A 214 -12.43 18.43 4.80
N LYS A 215 -13.17 19.41 4.30
CA LYS A 215 -14.64 19.35 4.31
C LYS A 215 -15.10 18.30 3.29
N PRO A 216 -16.16 17.53 3.57
CA PRO A 216 -16.77 16.67 2.56
C PRO A 216 -17.21 17.51 1.36
N GLY A 217 -16.79 17.14 0.14
CA GLY A 217 -17.12 17.88 -1.07
C GLY A 217 -16.11 17.65 -2.20
N ILE A 218 -16.39 18.22 -3.37
CA ILE A 218 -15.46 18.26 -4.49
C ILE A 218 -14.35 19.25 -4.14
N ILE A 219 -13.09 18.81 -4.22
CA ILE A 219 -11.94 19.71 -4.13
C ILE A 219 -11.91 20.46 -5.46
N ASN A 220 -12.34 21.71 -5.45
CA ASN A 220 -12.06 22.60 -6.57
C ASN A 220 -10.56 22.82 -6.56
N GLU A 221 -9.84 22.30 -7.56
CA GLU A 221 -8.45 22.69 -7.78
C GLU A 221 -8.47 24.21 -7.98
N ALA A 222 -7.95 24.93 -6.99
CA ALA A 222 -7.63 26.33 -7.18
C ALA A 222 -6.46 26.35 -8.17
N LEU A 223 -6.80 26.59 -9.44
CA LEU A 223 -5.86 26.96 -10.50
C LEU A 223 -5.03 28.17 -10.06
#